data_AF-A0AAW1FLC0-F1
#
_entry.id   AF-A0AAW1FLC0-F1
#
_cell.length_a   1.000
_cell.length_b   1.000
_cell.length_c   1.000
_cell.angle_alpha   90.00
_cell.angle_beta   90.00
_cell.angle_gamma   90.00
#
_symmetry.space_group_name_H-M   'P 1'
#
loop_
_entity.id
_entity.type
_entity.pdbx_description
1 polymer ?
#
loop_
_entity_poly.entity_id
_entity_poly.type
_entity_poly.pdbx_seq_one_letter_code
_entity_poly.pdbx_strand_id
1 'polypeptide(L)'
;MQKCYDVSKQIEGDGMLRKIRETMVKHVLGSKDVMFQEAKAVMLKQLDDLMRDILDDLEKTMQDSIELSLKTDGVSIPDVTLELVMVKNHYKELQGREAQTKNH
;
A
#
# COMPACT_ATOMS: atom_id res chain seq x y z
N MET A 1 26.28 -24.82 2.57
CA MET A 1 27.57 -24.17 2.19
C MET A 1 28.61 -24.11 3.29
N GLN A 2 28.37 -23.49 4.46
CA GLN A 2 29.42 -23.35 5.50
C GLN A 2 30.12 -24.68 5.85
N LYS A 3 29.32 -25.72 6.13
CA LYS A 3 29.81 -27.09 6.39
C LYS A 3 30.70 -27.65 5.28
N CYS A 4 30.46 -27.30 4.01
CA CYS A 4 31.29 -27.72 2.89
C CYS A 4 32.69 -27.12 2.96
N TYR A 5 32.77 -25.82 3.29
CA TYR A 5 34.05 -25.13 3.43
C TYR A 5 34.82 -25.66 4.62
N ASP A 6 34.14 -25.93 5.73
CA ASP A 6 34.78 -26.47 6.94
C ASP A 6 35.40 -27.85 6.68
N VAL A 7 34.70 -28.73 5.95
CA VAL A 7 35.23 -30.05 5.54
C VAL A 7 36.35 -29.91 4.50
N SER A 8 36.19 -29.02 3.53
CA SER A 8 37.18 -28.85 2.45
C SER A 8 38.52 -28.29 2.97
N LYS A 9 38.49 -27.45 4.00
CA LYS A 9 39.70 -26.88 4.65
C LYS A 9 40.60 -27.94 5.29
N GLN A 10 40.07 -29.10 5.62
CA GLN A 10 40.82 -30.20 6.25
C GLN A 10 41.51 -31.11 5.22
N ILE A 11 41.32 -30.86 3.92
CA ILE A 11 41.87 -31.70 2.86
C ILE A 11 43.26 -31.21 2.47
N GLU A 12 44.27 -32.06 2.67
CA GLU A 12 45.67 -31.77 2.39
C GLU A 12 46.34 -32.92 1.60
N GLY A 13 47.55 -32.67 1.09
CA GLY A 13 48.39 -33.65 0.39
C GLY A 13 48.10 -33.81 -1.11
N ASP A 14 48.68 -34.85 -1.71
CA ASP A 14 48.60 -35.07 -3.14
C ASP A 14 47.16 -35.26 -3.65
N GLY A 15 46.85 -34.58 -4.74
CA GLY A 15 45.52 -34.57 -5.33
C GLY A 15 44.47 -33.80 -4.52
N MET A 16 44.88 -32.95 -3.56
CA MET A 16 43.94 -32.17 -2.72
C MET A 16 42.91 -31.39 -3.54
N LEU A 17 43.30 -30.75 -4.65
CA LEU A 17 42.39 -29.96 -5.47
C LEU A 17 41.24 -30.79 -6.04
N ARG A 18 41.52 -32.03 -6.46
CA ARG A 18 40.50 -32.96 -6.95
C ARG A 18 39.55 -33.36 -5.82
N LYS A 19 40.09 -33.72 -4.65
CA LYS A 19 39.30 -34.12 -3.47
C LYS A 19 38.41 -32.98 -2.95
N ILE A 20 38.93 -31.75 -2.93
CA ILE A 20 38.16 -30.54 -2.59
C ILE A 20 37.01 -30.38 -3.59
N ARG A 21 37.29 -30.44 -4.90
CA ARG A 21 36.27 -30.33 -5.94
C ARG A 21 35.17 -31.39 -5.77
N GLU A 22 35.53 -32.65 -5.60
CA GLU A 22 34.58 -33.75 -5.41
C GLU A 22 33.71 -33.54 -4.17
N THR A 23 34.31 -33.09 -3.06
CA THR A 23 33.60 -32.77 -1.82
C THR A 23 32.59 -31.65 -2.02
N MET A 24 32.99 -30.58 -2.71
CA MET A 24 32.11 -29.46 -3.03
C MET A 24 30.96 -29.89 -3.94
N VAL A 25 31.24 -30.65 -5.00
CA VAL A 25 30.20 -31.16 -5.91
C VAL A 25 29.21 -32.05 -5.15
N LYS A 26 29.69 -32.98 -4.32
CA LYS A 26 28.81 -33.86 -3.54
C LYS A 26 27.94 -33.08 -2.57
N HIS A 27 28.48 -32.07 -1.90
CA HIS A 27 27.70 -31.22 -0.99
C HIS A 27 26.63 -30.44 -1.74
N VAL A 28 27.02 -29.74 -2.81
CA VAL A 28 26.09 -28.92 -3.60
C VAL A 28 24.98 -29.78 -4.20
N LEU A 29 25.30 -30.95 -4.76
CA LEU A 29 24.29 -31.85 -5.31
C LEU A 29 23.37 -32.41 -4.21
N GLY A 30 23.94 -32.79 -3.06
CA GLY A 30 23.18 -33.33 -1.94
C GLY A 30 22.28 -32.31 -1.23
N SER A 31 22.61 -31.02 -1.30
CA SER A 31 21.80 -29.94 -0.73
C SER A 31 21.06 -29.09 -1.76
N LYS A 32 21.17 -29.42 -3.06
CA LYS A 32 20.64 -28.62 -4.17
C LYS A 32 19.18 -28.28 -3.92
N ASP A 33 18.36 -29.32 -3.83
CA ASP A 33 16.90 -29.13 -3.77
C ASP A 33 16.48 -28.35 -2.53
N VAL A 34 17.12 -28.62 -1.38
CA VAL A 34 16.85 -27.88 -0.13
C VAL A 34 17.22 -26.41 -0.28
N MET A 35 18.41 -26.09 -0.78
CA MET A 35 18.85 -24.71 -0.97
C MET A 35 17.94 -23.95 -1.96
N PHE A 36 17.48 -24.62 -3.01
CA PHE A 36 16.54 -24.03 -3.97
C PHE A 36 15.16 -23.80 -3.36
N GLN A 37 14.64 -24.74 -2.56
CA GLN A 37 13.34 -24.56 -1.89
C GLN A 37 13.39 -23.46 -0.83
N GLU A 38 14.46 -23.39 -0.04
CA GLU A 38 14.66 -22.32 0.95
C GLU A 38 14.74 -20.96 0.26
N ALA A 39 15.57 -20.83 -0.79
CA ALA A 39 15.67 -19.60 -1.56
C ALA A 39 14.33 -19.20 -2.18
N LYS A 40 13.60 -20.16 -2.77
CA LYS A 40 12.26 -19.92 -3.32
C LYS A 40 11.29 -19.42 -2.23
N ALA A 41 11.27 -20.05 -1.06
CA ALA A 41 10.38 -19.67 0.03
C ALA A 41 10.67 -18.24 0.52
N VAL A 42 11.96 -17.88 0.66
CA VAL A 42 12.37 -16.52 1.03
C VAL A 42 11.94 -15.52 -0.05
N MET A 43 12.17 -15.82 -1.32
CA MET A 43 11.77 -14.92 -2.42
C MET A 43 10.26 -14.73 -2.51
N LEU A 44 9.47 -15.79 -2.31
CA LEU A 44 8.01 -15.69 -2.29
C LEU A 44 7.53 -14.84 -1.12
N LYS A 45 8.12 -15.01 0.07
CA LYS A 45 7.78 -14.16 1.21
C LYS A 45 8.11 -12.69 0.94
N GLN A 46 9.29 -12.40 0.40
CA GLN A 46 9.68 -11.03 0.06
C GLN A 46 8.75 -10.40 -0.99
N LEU A 47 8.27 -11.20 -1.95
CA LEU A 47 7.30 -10.74 -2.94
C LEU A 47 5.95 -10.42 -2.28
N ASP A 48 5.45 -11.29 -1.39
CA ASP A 48 4.20 -11.07 -0.66
C ASP A 48 4.29 -9.83 0.24
N ASP A 49 5.42 -9.64 0.94
CA ASP A 49 5.68 -8.47 1.78
C ASP A 49 5.68 -7.19 0.92
N LEU A 50 6.38 -7.20 -0.22
CA LEU A 50 6.40 -6.06 -1.15
C LEU A 50 5.01 -5.73 -1.71
N MET A 51 4.21 -6.74 -2.03
CA MET A 51 2.84 -6.54 -2.50
C MET A 51 1.97 -5.86 -1.43
N ARG A 52 2.13 -6.22 -0.15
CA ARG A 52 1.43 -5.58 0.96
C ARG A 52 1.88 -4.13 1.13
N ASP A 53 3.18 -3.88 1.12
CA ASP A 53 3.72 -2.53 1.27
C ASP A 53 3.21 -1.58 0.17
N ILE A 54 3.18 -2.05 -1.09
CA ILE A 54 2.63 -1.27 -2.21
C ILE A 54 1.14 -0.96 -2.01
N LEU A 55 0.35 -1.93 -1.54
CA LEU A 55 -1.08 -1.74 -1.31
C LEU A 55 -1.32 -0.74 -0.17
N ASP A 56 -0.59 -0.85 0.92
CA ASP A 56 -0.68 0.06 2.07
C ASP A 56 -0.28 1.49 1.68
N ASP A 57 0.79 1.66 0.89
CA ASP A 57 1.23 2.97 0.41
C ASP A 57 0.22 3.59 -0.55
N LEU A 58 -0.36 2.77 -1.45
CA LEU A 58 -1.40 3.22 -2.37
C LEU A 58 -2.65 3.67 -1.60
N GLU A 59 -3.13 2.88 -0.63
CA GLU A 59 -4.30 3.20 0.17
C GLU A 59 -4.13 4.53 0.91
N LYS A 60 -2.99 4.71 1.61
CA LYS A 60 -2.67 5.96 2.31
C LYS A 60 -2.63 7.15 1.36
N THR A 61 -1.91 7.01 0.24
CA THR A 61 -1.77 8.09 -0.74
C THR A 61 -3.12 8.48 -1.34
N MET A 62 -3.98 7.51 -1.63
CA MET A 62 -5.33 7.78 -2.14
C MET A 62 -6.21 8.46 -1.10
N GLN A 63 -6.17 8.03 0.16
CA GLN A 63 -6.90 8.67 1.25
C GLN A 63 -6.46 10.12 1.43
N ASP A 64 -5.15 10.38 1.49
CA ASP A 64 -4.59 11.74 1.60
C ASP A 64 -5.01 12.61 0.41
N SER A 65 -4.98 12.06 -0.81
CA SER A 65 -5.39 12.78 -2.02
C SER A 65 -6.88 13.11 -2.04
N ILE A 66 -7.73 12.21 -1.55
CA ILE A 66 -9.18 12.44 -1.42
C ILE A 66 -9.43 13.52 -0.36
N GLU A 67 -8.79 13.41 0.81
CA GLU A 67 -8.91 14.41 1.87
C GLU A 67 -8.49 15.80 1.37
N LEU A 68 -7.37 15.89 0.65
CA LEU A 68 -6.92 17.15 0.06
C LEU A 68 -7.88 17.69 -1.00
N SER A 69 -8.44 16.83 -1.86
CA SER A 69 -9.40 17.25 -2.89
C SER A 69 -10.74 17.71 -2.31
N LEU A 70 -11.16 17.12 -1.19
CA LEU A 70 -12.39 17.47 -0.49
C LEU A 70 -12.22 18.65 0.47
N LYS A 71 -11.00 18.93 0.92
CA LYS A 71 -10.64 20.21 1.52
C LYS A 71 -10.72 21.27 0.42
N THR A 72 -11.92 21.76 0.17
CA THR A 72 -12.13 23.03 -0.51
C THR A 72 -11.31 24.09 0.23
N ASP A 73 -10.30 24.64 -0.44
CA ASP A 73 -9.40 25.70 0.04
C ASP A 73 -10.18 26.86 0.68
N GLY A 74 -10.54 26.75 1.96
CA GLY A 74 -11.18 27.82 2.73
C GLY A 74 -12.35 28.54 2.05
N VAL A 75 -12.99 27.96 1.02
CA VAL A 75 -14.18 28.55 0.40
C VAL A 75 -15.29 28.24 1.38
N SER A 76 -15.37 29.10 2.40
CA SER A 76 -16.51 29.20 3.28
C SER A 76 -17.73 29.12 2.39
N ILE A 77 -18.53 28.06 2.57
CA ILE A 77 -19.86 28.01 1.96
C ILE A 77 -20.50 29.36 2.32
N PRO A 78 -20.91 30.19 1.34
CA PRO A 78 -21.41 31.52 1.64
C PRO A 78 -22.53 31.40 2.68
N ASP A 79 -22.41 32.12 3.78
CA ASP A 79 -23.47 32.15 4.78
C ASP A 79 -24.66 32.92 4.19
N VAL A 80 -25.61 32.16 3.64
CA VAL A 80 -26.82 32.67 3.01
C VAL A 80 -28.01 32.75 3.97
N THR A 81 -27.76 32.77 5.28
CA THR A 81 -28.82 32.81 6.30
C THR A 81 -29.69 34.07 6.16
N LEU A 82 -29.08 35.23 5.86
CA LEU A 82 -29.80 36.49 5.69
C LEU A 82 -30.68 36.46 4.43
N GLU A 83 -30.16 36.00 3.31
CA GLU A 83 -30.86 35.83 2.04
C GLU A 83 -32.05 34.89 2.19
N LEU A 84 -31.88 33.80 2.94
CA LEU A 84 -32.97 32.86 3.24
C LEU A 84 -34.09 33.51 4.04
N VAL A 85 -33.77 34.36 5.02
CA VAL A 85 -34.78 35.11 5.80
C VAL A 85 -35.51 36.10 4.90
N MET A 86 -34.80 36.84 4.04
CA MET A 86 -35.41 37.78 3.10
C MET A 86 -36.40 37.09 2.16
N VAL A 87 -36.00 35.96 1.54
CA VAL A 87 -36.88 35.20 0.64
C VAL A 87 -38.13 34.69 1.37
N LYS A 88 -37.97 34.18 2.60
CA LYS A 88 -39.10 33.72 3.41
C LYS A 88 -40.07 34.85 3.76
N ASN A 89 -39.57 36.06 4.03
CA ASN A 89 -40.41 37.22 4.33
C ASN A 89 -41.19 37.66 3.09
N HIS A 90 -40.53 37.82 1.94
CA HIS A 90 -41.21 38.17 0.69
C HIS A 90 -42.24 37.13 0.26
N TYR A 91 -41.95 35.83 0.45
CA TYR A 91 -42.91 34.77 0.20
C TYR A 91 -44.18 34.94 1.04
N LYS A 92 -44.04 35.22 2.35
CA LYS A 92 -45.18 35.48 3.23
C LYS A 92 -45.95 36.74 2.84
N GLU A 93 -45.26 37.81 2.44
CA GLU A 93 -45.90 39.04 1.95
C GLU A 93 -46.72 38.79 0.68
N LEU A 94 -46.19 38.01 -0.27
CA LEU A 94 -46.90 37.65 -1.49
C LEU A 94 -48.13 36.79 -1.19
N GLN A 95 -48.01 35.78 -0.33
CA GLN A 95 -49.16 34.97 0.10
C GLN A 95 -50.23 35.80 0.81
N GLY A 96 -49.82 36.74 1.67
CA GLY A 96 -50.75 37.66 2.33
C GLY A 96 -51.47 38.59 1.36
N ARG A 97 -50.78 39.06 0.31
CA ARG A 97 -51.38 39.90 -0.74
C ARG A 97 -52.34 39.12 -1.64
N GLU A 98 -52.01 37.88 -2.00
CA GLU A 98 -52.92 36.99 -2.76
C GLU A 98 -54.21 36.65 -1.97
N ALA A 99 -54.13 36.61 -0.63
CA ALA A 99 -55.31 36.43 0.23
C ALA A 99 -56.19 37.68 0.33
N GLN A 100 -55.62 38.88 0.18
CA GLN A 100 -56.35 40.15 0.22
C GLN A 100 -57.01 40.48 -1.13
N THR A 101 -56.36 40.15 -2.26
CA THR A 101 -56.92 40.38 -3.60
C THR A 101 -58.05 39.44 -4.00
N LYS A 102 -58.25 38.33 -3.29
CA LYS A 102 -59.43 37.43 -3.45
C LYS A 102 -60.66 37.85 -2.64
N ASN A 103 -60.52 38.83 -1.75
CA ASN A 103 -61.59 39.32 -0.87
C ASN A 103 -62.11 40.72 -1.26
N HIS A 104 -61.91 41.14 -2.52
CA HIS A 104 -62.51 42.32 -3.12
C HIS A 104 -63.07 41.99 -4.51
#